data_AF-A0A367IKC7-F1
#
_entry.id   AF-A0A367IKC7-F1
#
_cell.length_a   1.000
_cell.length_b   1.000
_cell.length_c   1.000
_cell.angle_alpha   90.00
_cell.angle_beta   90.00
_cell.angle_gamma   90.00
#
_symmetry.space_group_name_H-M   'P 1'
#
loop_
_entity.id
_entity.type
_entity.pdbx_description
1 polymer ?
#
loop_
_entity_poly.entity_id
_entity_poly.type
_entity_poly.pdbx_seq_one_letter_code
_entity_poly.pdbx_strand_id
1 'polypeptide(L)'
;MEVDNEMYLVESVTDYDRHTDLMLPEKEMKKKAEVPAEMKQTSVITKAYKHYKDTEKEKLFFLVEGKGMSVYAAAMSLNINVRTAQGW
;
A
#
# COMPACT_ATOMS: atom_id res chain seq x y z
N MET A 1 -51.31 -22.85 -37.13
CA MET A 1 -50.27 -22.71 -38.16
C MET A 1 -49.00 -23.26 -37.52
N GLU A 2 -48.61 -24.47 -37.88
CA GLU A 2 -47.34 -25.07 -37.45
C GLU A 2 -46.26 -24.55 -38.40
N VAL A 3 -45.26 -23.85 -37.85
CA VAL A 3 -43.98 -23.57 -38.52
C VAL A 3 -42.89 -23.71 -37.47
N ASP A 4 -41.82 -24.32 -37.93
CA ASP A 4 -40.91 -25.23 -37.28
C ASP A 4 -39.55 -24.56 -36.97
N ASN A 5 -38.81 -25.22 -36.08
CA ASN A 5 -37.37 -25.16 -35.90
C ASN A 5 -36.69 -23.83 -35.48
N GLU A 6 -36.52 -23.75 -34.16
CA GLU A 6 -35.22 -23.61 -33.48
C GLU A 6 -34.00 -23.27 -34.37
N MET A 7 -33.80 -22.00 -34.66
CA MET A 7 -32.45 -21.46 -34.90
C MET A 7 -32.27 -20.18 -34.10
N TYR A 8 -32.05 -20.35 -32.80
CA TYR A 8 -31.28 -19.34 -32.07
C TYR A 8 -29.83 -19.48 -32.56
N LEU A 9 -29.42 -18.59 -33.45
CA LEU A 9 -28.02 -18.36 -33.77
C LEU A 9 -27.29 -17.97 -32.48
N VAL A 10 -26.82 -18.95 -31.73
CA VAL A 10 -25.75 -18.77 -30.76
C VAL A 10 -24.45 -18.84 -31.54
N GLU A 11 -24.25 -17.88 -32.44
CA GLU A 11 -22.93 -17.62 -32.99
C GLU A 11 -22.11 -16.96 -31.88
N SER A 12 -21.45 -17.84 -31.13
CA SER A 12 -20.38 -17.56 -30.20
C SER A 12 -19.34 -16.63 -30.81
N VAL A 13 -19.34 -15.35 -30.40
CA VAL A 13 -18.15 -14.52 -30.51
C VAL A 13 -18.05 -13.59 -29.29
N THR A 14 -17.99 -14.18 -28.09
CA THR A 14 -17.23 -13.54 -27.03
C THR A 14 -15.80 -14.00 -27.20
N ASP A 15 -15.00 -13.22 -27.93
CA ASP A 15 -13.55 -13.40 -27.99
C ASP A 15 -12.98 -13.19 -26.60
N TYR A 16 -12.80 -14.28 -25.86
CA TYR A 16 -12.15 -14.28 -24.54
C TYR A 16 -10.68 -13.85 -24.60
N ASP A 17 -10.11 -13.74 -25.80
CA ASP A 17 -8.72 -13.34 -26.04
C ASP A 17 -8.51 -11.82 -25.92
N ARG A 18 -9.58 -11.02 -25.81
CA ARG A 18 -9.50 -9.55 -25.66
C ARG A 18 -9.21 -9.05 -24.24
N HIS A 19 -8.91 -9.94 -23.29
CA HIS A 19 -8.73 -9.57 -21.88
C HIS A 19 -7.36 -9.96 -21.28
N THR A 20 -6.30 -10.04 -22.08
CA THR A 20 -4.95 -10.32 -21.56
C THR A 20 -4.07 -9.07 -21.35
N ASP A 21 -4.46 -7.90 -21.86
CA ASP A 21 -3.64 -6.67 -21.80
C ASP A 21 -3.69 -5.90 -20.47
N LEU A 22 -4.28 -6.45 -19.40
CA LEU A 22 -4.31 -5.80 -18.08
C LEU A 22 -3.52 -6.54 -16.99
N MET A 23 -2.53 -7.35 -17.38
CA MET A 23 -1.46 -7.74 -16.44
C MET A 23 -0.54 -6.53 -16.25
N LEU A 24 -0.69 -5.82 -15.12
CA LEU A 24 0.30 -4.84 -14.68
C LEU A 24 1.67 -5.55 -14.60
N PRO A 25 2.73 -5.00 -15.22
CA PRO A 25 4.03 -5.65 -15.27
C PRO A 25 4.50 -5.98 -13.86
N GLU A 26 4.86 -7.25 -13.65
CA GLU A 26 5.57 -7.69 -12.45
C GLU A 26 6.83 -6.82 -12.31
N LYS A 27 6.78 -5.87 -11.38
CA LYS A 27 7.98 -5.14 -10.98
C LYS A 27 8.90 -6.18 -10.36
N GLU A 28 9.99 -6.46 -11.07
CA GLU A 28 11.07 -7.36 -10.67
C GLU A 28 11.36 -7.22 -9.17
N MET A 29 11.05 -8.28 -8.42
CA MET A 29 11.56 -8.44 -7.07
C MET A 29 13.09 -8.53 -7.17
N LYS A 30 13.77 -7.41 -6.93
CA LYS A 30 15.21 -7.40 -6.73
C LYS A 30 15.54 -8.44 -5.67
N LYS A 31 16.30 -9.46 -6.07
CA LYS A 31 16.87 -10.50 -5.21
C LYS A 31 17.43 -9.83 -3.97
N LYS A 32 16.87 -10.12 -2.80
CA LYS A 32 17.51 -9.76 -1.54
C LYS A 32 18.80 -10.56 -1.50
N ALA A 33 19.92 -9.86 -1.65
CA ALA A 33 21.24 -10.38 -1.34
C ALA A 33 21.20 -11.04 0.03
N GLU A 34 21.88 -12.18 0.14
CA GLU A 34 22.18 -12.86 1.39
C GLU A 34 22.96 -11.87 2.28
N VAL A 35 22.26 -11.20 3.18
CA VAL A 35 22.87 -10.42 4.26
C VAL A 35 23.15 -11.43 5.38
N PRO A 36 24.38 -11.51 5.90
CA PRO A 36 24.71 -12.47 6.94
C PRO A 36 23.76 -12.28 8.13
N ALA A 37 23.30 -13.40 8.66
CA ALA A 37 22.51 -13.45 9.89
C ALA A 37 23.36 -12.96 11.06
N GLU A 38 23.50 -11.63 11.18
CA GLU A 38 23.92 -11.03 12.43
C GLU A 38 22.80 -11.28 13.43
N MET A 39 23.14 -12.16 14.37
CA MET A 39 22.35 -12.57 15.52
C MET A 39 21.63 -11.34 16.10
N LYS A 40 20.32 -11.26 15.84
CA LYS A 40 19.45 -10.38 16.62
C LYS A 40 19.38 -11.00 18.01
N GLN A 41 20.36 -10.67 18.84
CA GLN A 41 20.24 -10.73 20.29
C GLN A 41 18.89 -10.12 20.63
N THR A 42 17.93 -10.97 20.99
CA THR A 42 16.68 -10.59 21.62
C THR A 42 17.02 -10.07 23.00
N SER A 43 17.64 -8.89 23.05
CA SER A 43 17.56 -8.07 24.25
C SER A 43 16.09 -7.71 24.37
N VAL A 44 15.49 -8.16 25.47
CA VAL A 44 14.19 -7.66 25.92
C VAL A 44 14.43 -6.21 26.30
N ILE A 45 14.50 -5.35 25.29
CA ILE A 45 14.54 -3.90 25.47
C ILE A 45 13.12 -3.56 25.90
N THR A 46 12.94 -3.28 27.18
CA THR A 46 11.78 -2.56 27.67
C THR A 46 11.77 -1.21 26.94
N LYS A 47 11.07 -1.16 25.80
CA LYS A 47 11.00 0.04 24.98
C LYS A 47 10.28 1.08 25.82
N ALA A 48 11.03 2.05 26.32
CA ALA A 48 10.46 3.22 26.96
C ALA A 48 9.44 3.84 25.99
N TYR A 49 8.24 4.14 26.48
CA TYR A 49 7.23 4.79 25.68
C TYR A 49 7.74 6.16 25.27
N LYS A 50 7.78 6.40 23.95
CA LYS A 50 8.18 7.71 23.41
C LYS A 50 7.02 8.68 23.62
N HIS A 51 7.23 9.65 24.49
CA HIS A 51 6.30 10.77 24.66
C HIS A 51 6.63 11.86 23.64
N TYR A 52 5.61 12.34 22.95
CA TYR A 52 5.73 13.46 22.02
C TYR A 52 5.21 14.72 22.68
N LYS A 53 5.85 15.86 22.38
CA LYS A 53 5.39 17.17 22.86
C LYS A 53 4.31 17.73 21.94
N ASP A 54 3.43 18.57 22.47
CA ASP A 54 2.41 19.25 21.66
C ASP A 54 3.02 20.07 20.51
N THR A 55 4.22 20.62 20.72
CA THR A 55 4.97 21.32 19.67
C THR A 55 5.30 20.44 18.45
N GLU A 56 5.48 19.12 18.65
CA GLU A 56 5.75 18.19 17.55
C GLU A 56 4.46 17.86 16.80
N LYS A 57 3.35 17.77 17.52
CA LYS A 57 2.01 17.61 16.95
C LYS A 57 1.62 18.81 16.07
N GLU A 58 1.82 20.04 16.56
CA GLU A 58 1.57 21.26 15.79
C GLU A 58 2.42 21.34 14.51
N LYS A 59 3.71 21.00 14.60
CA LYS A 59 4.58 20.93 13.42
C LYS A 59 4.08 19.93 12.40
N LEU A 60 3.54 18.79 12.85
CA LEU A 60 2.97 17.80 11.96
C LEU A 60 1.77 18.36 11.20
N PHE A 61 0.83 19.01 11.89
CA PHE A 61 -0.32 19.66 11.23
C PHE A 61 0.09 20.77 10.28
N PHE A 62 1.06 21.60 10.67
CA PHE A 62 1.58 22.64 9.79
C PHE A 62 2.14 22.05 8.48
N LEU A 63 2.79 20.89 8.54
CA LEU A 63 3.31 20.21 7.35
C LEU A 63 2.20 19.57 6.51
N VAL A 64 1.17 19.01 7.15
CA VAL A 64 0.05 18.37 6.45
C VAL A 64 -0.87 19.41 5.81
N GLU A 65 -1.37 20.37 6.59
CA GLU A 65 -2.32 21.37 6.13
C GLU A 65 -1.63 22.52 5.41
N GLY A 66 -0.52 23.02 5.96
CA GLY A 66 0.20 24.17 5.40
C GLY A 66 0.97 23.84 4.12
N LYS A 67 1.55 22.65 4.01
CA LYS A 67 2.33 22.22 2.82
C LYS A 67 1.62 21.16 1.98
N GLY A 68 0.46 20.67 2.38
CA GLY A 68 -0.27 19.62 1.67
C GLY A 68 0.45 18.26 1.68
N MET A 69 1.33 18.00 2.65
CA MET A 69 2.04 16.71 2.71
C MET A 69 1.14 15.61 3.27
N SER A 70 1.38 14.37 2.85
CA SER A 70 0.72 13.22 3.46
C SER A 70 1.17 13.06 4.92
N VAL A 71 0.27 12.58 5.78
CA VAL A 71 0.56 12.30 7.19
C VAL A 71 1.80 11.40 7.34
N TYR A 72 1.97 10.44 6.43
CA TYR A 72 3.15 9.58 6.39
C TYR A 72 4.44 10.37 6.13
N ALA A 73 4.47 11.22 5.10
CA ALA A 73 5.64 12.01 4.75
C ALA A 73 6.01 13.01 5.85
N ALA A 74 5.01 13.66 6.45
CA ALA A 74 5.20 14.57 7.58
C ALA A 74 5.75 13.83 8.82
N ALA A 75 5.19 12.65 9.14
CA ALA A 75 5.65 11.84 10.27
C ALA A 75 7.11 11.38 10.10
N MET A 76 7.50 10.96 8.88
CA MET A 76 8.88 10.59 8.57
C MET A 76 9.84 11.77 8.70
N SER A 77 9.41 12.96 8.26
CA SER A 77 10.21 14.20 8.38
C SER A 77 10.49 14.56 9.84
N LEU A 78 9.55 14.29 10.74
CA LEU A 78 9.64 14.59 12.17
C LEU A 78 10.11 13.41 13.03
N ASN A 79 10.41 12.25 12.43
CA ASN A 79 10.76 11.01 13.13
C ASN A 79 9.73 10.61 14.21
N ILE A 80 8.45 10.83 13.88
CA ILE A 80 7.29 10.43 14.67
C ILE A 80 6.81 9.10 14.13
N ASN A 81 6.36 8.22 15.03
CA ASN A 81 5.73 6.98 14.59
C ASN A 81 4.49 7.30 13.76
N VAL A 82 4.44 6.79 12.53
CA VAL A 82 3.33 7.00 11.59
C VAL A 82 1.99 6.65 12.23
N ARG A 83 1.92 5.55 12.99
CA ARG A 83 0.68 5.13 13.64
C ARG A 83 0.19 6.15 14.68
N THR A 84 1.12 6.80 15.36
CA THR A 84 0.81 7.86 16.32
C THR A 84 0.36 9.12 15.58
N ALA A 85 1.06 9.51 14.51
CA ALA A 85 0.71 10.66 13.68
C ALA A 85 -0.66 10.51 12.99
N GLN A 86 -1.02 9.31 12.56
CA GLN A 86 -2.34 9.02 11.97
C GLN A 86 -3.48 9.04 12.99
N GLY A 87 -3.17 8.82 14.28
CA GLY A 87 -4.14 8.89 15.36
C GLY A 87 -4.33 10.30 15.94
N TRP A 88 -3.56 11.27 15.46
CA TRP A 88 -3.68 12.67 15.85
C TRP A 88 -4.53 13.45 14.86
#